data_AF-U6LQ23-F1
#
_entry.id   AF-U6LQ23-F1
#
_cell.length_a   1.000
_cell.length_b   1.000
_cell.length_c   1.000
_cell.angle_alpha   90.00
_cell.angle_beta   90.00
_cell.angle_gamma   90.00
#
_symmetry.space_group_name_H-M   'P 1'
#
loop_
_entity.id
_entity.type
_entity.pdbx_description
1 polymer ?
#
loop_
_entity_poly.entity_id
_entity_poly.type
_entity_poly.pdbx_seq_one_letter_code
_entity_poly.pdbx_strand_id
1 'polypeptide(L)' 'MRGYEEVKREVREIIEYLKNPEKFQAIGAKLPKGILLHGPPGTGKTLLARAIAGEAGVPFLHASGSDFEEMFVRAG' A
#
# COMPACT_ATOMS: atom_id res chain seq x y z
N MET A 1 9.89 -12.42 -18.65
CA MET A 1 10.07 -12.10 -17.21
C MET A 1 10.70 -10.71 -16.99
N ARG A 2 10.15 -9.63 -17.57
CA ARG A 2 10.64 -8.24 -17.31
C ARG A 2 9.75 -7.44 -16.34
N GLY A 3 8.51 -7.84 -16.11
CA GLY A 3 7.56 -7.06 -15.29
C GLY A 3 7.77 -7.15 -13.77
N TYR A 4 8.32 -8.25 -13.24
CA TYR A 4 8.43 -8.43 -11.79
C TYR A 4 9.54 -7.59 -11.13
N GLU A 5 10.61 -7.27 -11.86
CA GLU A 5 11.72 -6.49 -11.28
C GLU A 5 11.34 -5.02 -11.06
N GLU A 6 10.48 -4.47 -11.91
CA GLU A 6 9.93 -3.13 -11.73
C GLU A 6 9.00 -3.08 -10.51
N VAL A 7 8.07 -4.03 -10.41
CA VAL A 7 7.18 -4.15 -9.25
C VAL A 7 7.96 -4.34 -7.95
N LYS A 8 8.98 -5.20 -7.93
CA LYS A 8 9.83 -5.38 -6.74
C LYS A 8 10.58 -4.10 -6.36
N ARG A 9 11.01 -3.31 -7.34
CA ARG A 9 11.69 -2.04 -7.09
C ARG A 9 10.74 -1.03 -6.44
N GLU A 10 9.56 -0.84 -7.03
CA GLU A 10 8.53 0.05 -6.48
C GLU A 10 8.15 -0.36 -5.05
N VAL A 11 7.93 -1.66 -4.82
CA VAL A 11 7.63 -2.20 -3.48
C VAL A 11 8.74 -1.90 -2.47
N ARG A 12 10.02 -2.04 -2.85
CA ARG A 12 11.15 -1.69 -1.96
C ARG A 12 11.21 -0.20 -1.66
N GLU A 13 10.96 0.65 -2.64
CA GLU A 13 10.92 2.11 -2.45
C GLU A 13 9.81 2.51 -1.47
N ILE A 14 8.65 1.87 -1.57
CA ILE A 14 7.54 2.09 -0.63
C ILE A 14 7.92 1.66 0.79
N ILE A 15 8.56 0.49 0.95
CA ILE A 15 9.01 0.01 2.27
C ILE A 15 10.06 0.96 2.88
N GLU A 16 11.06 1.37 2.09
CA GLU A 16 12.11 2.28 2.58
C GLU A 16 11.53 3.64 2.97
N TYR A 17 10.56 4.13 2.22
CA TYR A 17 9.86 5.36 2.57
C TYR A 17 9.09 5.22 3.89
N LEU A 18 8.30 4.17 4.05
CA LEU A 18 7.53 3.96 5.29
C LEU A 18 8.43 3.82 6.52
N LYS A 19 9.67 3.34 6.33
CA LYS A 19 10.68 3.24 7.39
C LYS A 19 11.36 4.57 7.72
N ASN A 20 11.66 5.39 6.72
CA ASN A 20 12.49 6.59 6.88
C ASN A 20 11.89 7.82 6.16
N PRO A 21 10.67 8.26 6.48
CA PRO A 21 9.97 9.30 5.74
C PRO A 21 10.73 10.64 5.73
N GLU A 22 11.49 10.95 6.77
CA GLU A 22 12.30 12.16 6.90
C GLU A 22 13.40 12.29 5.83
N LYS A 23 14.00 11.17 5.38
CA LYS A 23 15.03 11.18 4.33
C LYS A 23 14.47 11.71 3.01
N PHE A 24 13.22 11.36 2.69
CA PHE A 24 12.55 11.76 1.46
C PHE A 24 12.06 13.20 1.52
N GLN A 25 11.61 13.65 2.69
CA GLN A 25 11.22 15.04 2.91
C GLN A 25 12.42 15.99 2.80
N ALA A 26 13.58 15.59 3.32
CA ALA A 26 14.81 16.40 3.29
C ALA A 26 15.30 16.73 1.87
N ILE A 27 15.01 15.87 0.89
CA ILE A 27 15.39 16.06 -0.52
C ILE A 27 14.27 16.68 -1.37
N GLY A 28 13.16 17.08 -0.76
CA GLY A 28 12.01 17.66 -1.47
C GLY A 28 11.26 16.68 -2.37
N ALA A 29 11.41 15.37 -2.15
CA ALA A 29 10.72 14.37 -2.94
C ALA A 29 9.21 14.42 -2.66
N LYS A 30 8.41 14.49 -3.74
CA LYS A 30 6.94 14.36 -3.64
C LYS A 30 6.57 12.90 -3.65
N LEU A 31 5.83 12.51 -2.62
CA LEU A 31 5.37 11.14 -2.49
C LEU A 31 4.17 10.82 -3.37
N PRO A 32 4.11 9.59 -3.91
CA PRO A 32 2.84 9.05 -4.37
C PRO A 32 1.86 9.09 -3.19
N LYS A 33 0.70 9.72 -3.41
CA LYS A 33 -0.34 9.86 -2.37
C LYS A 33 -1.02 8.53 -2.02
N GLY A 34 -0.81 7.50 -2.83
CA GLY A 34 -1.35 6.17 -2.64
C GLY A 34 -0.89 5.25 -3.78
N ILE A 35 -1.10 3.95 -3.59
CA ILE A 35 -0.78 2.91 -4.55
C ILE A 35 -2.07 2.19 -4.92
N LEU A 36 -2.27 1.93 -6.21
CA LEU A 36 -3.39 1.13 -6.70
C LEU A 36 -2.87 -0.23 -7.17
N LEU A 37 -3.22 -1.30 -6.43
CA LEU A 37 -2.94 -2.66 -6.85
C LEU A 37 -4.12 -3.20 -7.67
N HIS A 38 -3.92 -3.46 -8.96
CA HIS A 38 -4.98 -3.96 -9.86
C HIS A 38 -4.64 -5.33 -10.48
N GLY A 39 -5.64 -5.97 -11.11
CA GLY A 39 -5.50 -7.25 -11.82
C GLY A 39 -6.48 -8.33 -11.34
N PRO A 40 -6.38 -9.58 -11.85
CA PRO A 40 -7.33 -10.65 -11.56
C PRO A 40 -7.46 -10.96 -10.05
N PRO A 41 -8.63 -11.45 -9.60
CA PRO A 41 -8.81 -11.94 -8.24
C PRO A 41 -7.84 -13.10 -7.94
N GLY A 42 -7.46 -13.27 -6.67
CA GLY A 42 -6.55 -14.36 -6.26
C GLY A 42 -5.07 -14.14 -6.54
N THR A 43 -4.66 -13.01 -7.12
CA THR A 43 -3.24 -12.70 -7.42
C THR A 43 -2.45 -12.12 -6.23
N GLY A 44 -3.00 -12.20 -5.01
CA GLY A 44 -2.27 -11.85 -3.78
C GLY A 44 -2.14 -10.35 -3.48
N LYS A 45 -2.97 -9.47 -4.06
CA LYS A 45 -2.88 -8.01 -3.83
C LYS A 45 -2.98 -7.62 -2.35
N THR A 46 -3.97 -8.18 -1.64
CA THR A 46 -4.16 -7.94 -0.20
C THR A 46 -2.99 -8.49 0.62
N LEU A 47 -2.44 -9.64 0.21
CA LEU A 47 -1.27 -10.24 0.85
C LEU A 47 -0.03 -9.35 0.65
N LEU A 48 0.17 -8.81 -0.54
CA LEU A 48 1.26 -7.88 -0.84
C LEU A 48 1.17 -6.61 0.01
N ALA A 49 -0.03 -6.01 0.14
CA ALA A 49 -0.23 -4.84 0.98
C ALA A 49 0.12 -5.11 2.47
N ARG A 50 -0.27 -6.28 2.99
CA ARG A 50 0.10 -6.72 4.34
C ARG A 50 1.60 -6.95 4.49
N ALA A 51 2.23 -7.59 3.50
CA ALA A 51 3.67 -7.85 3.50
C ALA A 51 4.47 -6.55 3.52
N ILE A 52 4.08 -5.54 2.72
CA ILE A 52 4.70 -4.22 2.71
C ILE A 52 4.65 -3.57 4.09
N ALA A 53 3.47 -3.56 4.73
CA ALA A 53 3.32 -2.97 6.06
C ALA A 53 4.13 -3.72 7.12
N GLY A 54 4.15 -5.06 7.06
CA GLY A 54 4.96 -5.90 7.94
C GLY A 54 6.46 -5.64 7.78
N GLU A 55 6.94 -5.61 6.54
CA GLU A 55 8.35 -5.30 6.23
C GLU A 55 8.73 -3.88 6.64
N ALA A 56 7.82 -2.92 6.51
CA ALA A 56 8.01 -1.54 6.93
C ALA A 56 7.90 -1.33 8.45
N GLY A 57 7.33 -2.29 9.19
CA GLY A 57 7.11 -2.16 10.63
C GLY A 57 6.05 -1.14 11.02
N VAL A 58 5.09 -0.85 10.11
CA VAL A 58 4.02 0.13 10.34
C VAL A 58 2.67 -0.56 10.55
N PRO A 59 1.71 0.06 11.26
CA PRO A 59 0.36 -0.48 11.40
C PRO A 59 -0.32 -0.70 10.03
N PHE A 60 -1.00 -1.83 9.88
CA PHE A 60 -1.81 -2.15 8.70
C PHE A 60 -3.30 -1.99 9.00
N LEU A 61 -3.93 -0.99 8.40
CA LEU A 61 -5.37 -0.77 8.47
C LEU A 61 -6.03 -1.30 7.19
N HIS A 62 -7.10 -2.07 7.32
CA HIS A 62 -7.86 -2.62 6.21
C HIS A 62 -9.31 -2.22 6.33
N ALA A 63 -9.86 -1.66 5.26
CA ALA A 63 -11.28 -1.41 5.11
C ALA A 63 -11.71 -1.93 3.73
N SER A 64 -12.84 -2.62 3.69
CA SER A 64 -13.50 -3.06 2.46
C SER A 64 -14.59 -2.07 2.07
N GLY A 65 -14.90 -1.95 0.78
CA GLY A 65 -16.02 -1.12 0.32
C GLY A 65 -17.36 -1.52 0.96
N SER A 66 -17.53 -2.81 1.27
CA SER A 66 -18.70 -3.34 1.97
C SER A 66 -18.79 -2.85 3.43
N ASP A 67 -17.65 -2.62 4.10
CA ASP A 67 -17.61 -2.05 5.46
C ASP A 67 -18.16 -0.61 5.47
N PHE A 68 -18.01 0.12 4.35
CA PHE A 68 -18.55 1.47 4.19
C PHE A 68 -20.05 1.48 3.94
N GLU A 69 -20.61 0.50 3.21
CA GLU A 69 -22.05 0.41 2.95
C GLU A 69 -22.84 0.17 4.25
N GLU A 70 -22.35 -0.71 5.13
CA GLU A 70 -22.97 -0.99 6.43
C GLU A 70 -23.02 0.24 7.36
N MET A 71 -21.99 1.08 7.29
CA MET A 71 -21.87 2.26 8.15
C MET A 71 -22.90 3.34 7.80
N PHE A 72 -23.30 3.46 6.52
CA PHE A 72 -24.34 4.40 6.08
C PHE A 72 -25.76 3.86 6.28
N VAL A 73 -25.99 2.55 6.17
CA VAL A 73 -27.30 1.94 6.46
C VAL A 73 -27.70 2.11 7.93
N ARG A 74 -26.72 2.16 8.85
CA ARG A 74 -26.94 2.39 10.28
C ARG A 74 -27.11 3.86 10.68
N ALA A 75 -26.80 4.79 9.77
CA ALA A 75 -26.91 6.23 10.00
C ALA A 75 -28.23 6.81 9.44
N GLY A 76 -29.09 5.97 8.84
CA GLY A 76 -30.41 6.32 8.31
C GLY A 76 -31.56 5.78 9.17
#